data_AF-A0A813KPG7-F1
#
_entry.id   AF-A0A813KPG7-F1
#
_cell.length_a   1.000
_cell.length_b   1.000
_cell.length_c   1.000
_cell.angle_alpha   90.00
_cell.angle_beta   90.00
_cell.angle_gamma   90.00
#
_symmetry.space_group_name_H-M   'P 1'
#
loop_
_entity.id
_entity.type
_entity.pdbx_description
1 polymer ?
#
loop_
_entity_poly.entity_id
_entity_poly.type
_entity_poly.pdbx_seq_one_letter_code
_entity_poly.pdbx_strand_id
1 'polypeptide(L)'
;FIILGGICVSKVVTLFSSDGLFMNPGKQQKILDGVSLVPKLLHEYGIEGFGRIIHTDDYTAGLVSLIQNSGLGAFTPNSLLSCWPSEMALKRTPAGTKARSNLLSMIQVCEVFEKLVIIEKGKSWPLFNERLHGTIDIWWTFGGGGVLLLFPFLLTKHPVWSGCRTRLFVLAGADDDLVQMKKELDMYVHDFRLPIEVHIKVNDEIVAAAMASVEEEPE
;
A
#
# COMPACT_ATOMS: atom_id res chain seq x y z
N PHE A 1 10.28 -5.79 -10.49
CA PHE A 1 10.15 -5.35 -9.09
C PHE A 1 10.38 -6.56 -8.22
N ILE A 2 11.41 -6.57 -7.37
CA ILE A 2 11.57 -7.67 -6.41
C ILE A 2 10.56 -7.41 -5.30
N ILE A 3 9.50 -8.21 -5.24
CA ILE A 3 8.54 -8.16 -4.14
C ILE A 3 9.16 -8.95 -2.98
N LEU A 4 9.54 -8.24 -1.93
CA LEU A 4 9.91 -8.81 -0.65
C LEU A 4 8.65 -8.85 0.21
N GLY A 5 7.89 -9.92 0.06
CA GLY A 5 6.68 -10.15 0.84
C GLY A 5 7.04 -10.72 2.19
N GLY A 6 6.57 -10.08 3.28
CA GLY A 6 6.63 -10.68 4.60
C GLY A 6 5.31 -10.63 5.33
N ILE A 7 4.93 -11.77 5.91
CA ILE A 7 3.69 -11.93 6.65
C ILE A 7 4.05 -11.95 8.14
N CYS A 8 3.47 -11.02 8.91
CA CYS A 8 3.59 -10.97 10.36
C CYS A 8 2.32 -11.58 10.99
N VAL A 9 2.46 -12.65 11.78
CA VAL A 9 1.35 -13.32 12.46
C VAL A 9 1.49 -13.16 13.98
N SER A 10 0.44 -12.69 14.67
CA SER A 10 0.31 -12.77 16.15
C SER A 10 -1.07 -13.40 16.45
N LYS A 11 -1.36 -14.26 17.44
CA LYS A 11 -0.70 -14.70 18.70
C LYS A 11 -1.44 -15.99 19.19
N VAL A 12 -0.79 -16.90 19.94
CA VAL A 12 -1.27 -17.61 21.17
C VAL A 12 -0.03 -18.21 21.86
N VAL A 13 0.10 -18.00 23.18
CA VAL A 13 1.17 -18.54 24.04
C VAL A 13 0.67 -19.78 24.77
N THR A 14 1.50 -20.82 24.85
CA THR A 14 1.69 -21.68 26.05
C THR A 14 3.07 -22.35 25.96
N LEU A 15 3.90 -22.13 27.00
CA LEU A 15 5.16 -22.84 27.30
C LEU A 15 4.80 -24.27 27.81
N PHE A 16 5.38 -25.42 27.45
CA PHE A 16 6.78 -25.87 27.40
C PHE A 16 6.97 -27.20 26.58
N SER A 17 8.19 -27.38 26.02
CA SER A 17 9.01 -28.58 25.64
C SER A 17 8.47 -29.69 24.69
N SER A 18 9.32 -30.43 23.93
CA SER A 18 10.35 -31.33 24.47
C SER A 18 11.80 -31.31 23.94
N ASP A 19 12.24 -30.59 22.90
CA ASP A 19 13.66 -30.69 22.46
C ASP A 19 14.31 -29.42 21.85
N GLY A 20 14.01 -28.23 22.39
CA GLY A 20 14.78 -27.02 22.08
C GLY A 20 14.19 -25.72 22.66
N LEU A 21 15.06 -24.78 23.03
CA LEU A 21 14.76 -23.51 23.72
C LEU A 21 13.90 -22.49 22.91
N PHE A 22 13.55 -22.77 21.65
CA PHE A 22 13.11 -21.74 20.72
C PHE A 22 11.82 -22.02 19.92
N MET A 23 11.24 -23.23 19.93
CA MET A 23 10.10 -23.57 19.04
C MET A 23 9.12 -24.58 19.62
N ASN A 24 7.81 -24.27 19.56
CA ASN A 24 6.71 -25.19 19.83
C ASN A 24 6.40 -26.01 18.55
N PRO A 25 6.13 -27.33 18.62
CA PRO A 25 5.82 -28.15 17.45
C PRO A 25 4.68 -27.61 16.55
N GLY A 26 3.63 -27.04 17.16
CA GLY A 26 2.53 -26.41 16.41
C GLY A 26 2.91 -25.06 15.78
N LYS A 27 3.88 -24.34 16.36
CA LYS A 27 4.48 -23.15 15.75
C LYS A 27 5.42 -23.55 14.60
N GLN A 28 6.21 -24.60 14.79
CA GLN A 28 7.11 -25.14 13.77
C GLN A 28 6.33 -25.60 12.53
N GLN A 29 5.22 -26.33 12.70
CA GLN A 29 4.40 -26.75 11.56
C GLN A 29 3.81 -25.55 10.80
N LYS A 30 3.26 -24.56 11.51
CA LYS A 30 2.75 -23.33 10.87
C LYS A 30 3.83 -22.55 10.13
N ILE A 31 5.05 -22.52 10.66
CA ILE A 31 6.20 -21.89 10.02
C ILE A 31 6.58 -22.65 8.75
N LEU A 32 6.66 -23.99 8.82
CA LEU A 32 6.96 -24.84 7.67
C LEU A 32 5.89 -24.74 6.58
N ASP A 33 4.61 -24.75 6.98
CA ASP A 33 3.47 -24.59 6.08
C ASP A 33 3.55 -23.23 5.37
N GLY A 34 3.77 -22.15 6.13
CA GLY A 34 3.94 -20.81 5.58
C GLY A 34 5.13 -20.71 4.63
N VAL A 35 6.30 -21.23 5.02
CA VAL A 35 7.53 -21.19 4.21
C VAL A 35 7.34 -21.94 2.90
N SER A 36 6.53 -23.01 2.89
CA SER A 36 6.19 -23.73 1.66
C SER A 36 5.12 -23.02 0.82
N LEU A 37 4.21 -22.26 1.45
CA LEU A 37 3.08 -21.63 0.79
C LEU A 37 3.49 -20.38 0.00
N VAL A 38 4.35 -19.53 0.57
CA VAL A 38 4.71 -18.26 -0.07
C VAL A 38 5.37 -18.45 -1.43
N PRO A 39 6.39 -19.33 -1.60
CA PRO A 39 6.97 -19.62 -2.91
C PRO A 39 5.97 -20.21 -3.90
N LYS A 40 5.03 -21.04 -3.44
CA LYS A 40 3.96 -21.59 -4.29
C LYS A 40 3.06 -20.49 -4.83
N LEU A 41 2.62 -19.56 -3.98
CA LEU A 41 1.79 -18.42 -4.41
C LEU A 41 2.55 -17.48 -5.33
N LEU A 42 3.83 -17.19 -5.05
CA LEU A 42 4.67 -16.38 -5.93
C LEU A 42 4.77 -17.01 -7.33
N HIS A 43 5.00 -18.33 -7.40
CA HIS A 43 5.03 -19.04 -8.67
C HIS A 43 3.66 -19.06 -9.35
N GLU A 44 2.58 -19.33 -8.62
CA GLU A 44 1.21 -19.40 -9.17
C GLU A 44 0.81 -18.09 -9.83
N TYR A 45 1.15 -16.96 -9.20
CA TYR A 45 0.86 -15.63 -9.72
C TYR A 45 1.97 -15.04 -10.61
N GLY A 46 3.01 -15.82 -10.95
CA GLY A 46 4.10 -15.37 -11.81
C GLY A 46 4.90 -14.20 -11.25
N ILE A 47 4.97 -14.07 -9.92
CA ILE A 47 5.67 -13.00 -9.22
C ILE A 47 7.12 -13.44 -8.98
N GLU A 48 8.05 -12.78 -9.67
CA GLU A 48 9.47 -12.93 -9.40
C GLU A 48 9.84 -12.19 -8.10
N GLY A 49 10.24 -12.94 -7.07
CA GLY A 49 10.58 -12.33 -5.79
C GLY A 49 10.95 -13.36 -4.72
N PHE A 50 11.07 -12.85 -3.49
CA PHE A 50 11.41 -13.67 -2.33
C PHE A 50 10.36 -13.48 -1.24
N GLY A 51 9.90 -14.59 -0.68
CA GLY A 51 9.06 -14.59 0.52
C GLY A 51 9.90 -14.72 1.77
N ARG A 52 9.57 -13.95 2.81
CA ARG A 52 10.14 -14.13 4.16
C ARG A 52 9.02 -14.18 5.19
N ILE A 53 9.14 -15.07 6.16
CA ILE A 53 8.16 -15.18 7.24
C ILE A 53 8.85 -14.91 8.56
N ILE A 54 8.28 -14.01 9.35
CA ILE A 54 8.78 -13.66 10.67
C ILE A 54 7.69 -14.00 11.69
N HIS A 55 8.04 -14.85 12.65
CA HIS A 55 7.17 -15.19 13.76
C HIS A 55 7.55 -14.32 14.97
N THR A 56 6.60 -13.54 15.47
CA THR A 56 6.78 -12.64 16.60
C THR A 56 5.51 -12.58 17.46
N ASP A 57 5.65 -12.30 18.75
CA ASP A 57 4.51 -12.06 19.63
C ASP A 57 4.05 -10.59 19.61
N ASP A 58 4.91 -9.69 19.10
CA ASP A 58 4.65 -8.27 18.90
C ASP A 58 4.73 -7.90 17.41
N TYR A 59 3.64 -7.32 16.91
CA TYR A 59 3.49 -6.94 15.51
C TYR A 59 4.50 -5.86 15.09
N THR A 60 4.70 -4.84 15.93
CA THR A 60 5.56 -3.70 15.59
C THR A 60 7.02 -4.15 15.52
N ALA A 61 7.50 -4.91 16.51
CA ALA A 61 8.84 -5.51 16.46
C ALA A 61 9.05 -6.41 15.23
N GLY A 62 8.05 -7.20 14.85
CA GLY A 62 8.12 -8.03 13.63
C GLY A 62 8.21 -7.22 12.35
N LEU A 63 7.40 -6.16 12.24
CA LEU A 63 7.41 -5.27 11.09
C LEU A 63 8.74 -4.54 10.94
N VAL A 64 9.28 -3.98 12.03
CA VAL A 64 10.60 -3.33 12.05
C VAL A 64 11.68 -4.31 11.61
N SER A 65 11.67 -5.53 12.18
CA SER A 65 12.60 -6.58 11.80
C SER A 65 12.47 -6.95 10.31
N LEU A 66 11.24 -7.01 9.79
CA LEU A 66 11.01 -7.29 8.38
C LEU A 66 11.60 -6.19 7.52
N ILE A 67 11.30 -4.92 7.78
CA ILE A 67 11.76 -3.79 6.97
C ILE A 67 13.29 -3.68 7.01
N GLN A 68 13.90 -3.82 8.18
CA GLN A 68 15.36 -3.72 8.36
C GLN A 68 16.13 -4.87 7.70
N ASN A 69 15.59 -6.09 7.78
CA ASN A 69 16.27 -7.26 7.23
C ASN A 69 15.86 -7.55 5.77
N SER A 70 14.84 -6.88 5.25
CA SER A 70 14.40 -7.06 3.87
C SER A 70 15.36 -6.36 2.92
N GLY A 71 15.95 -7.16 2.02
CA GLY A 71 16.88 -6.68 1.02
C GLY A 71 18.00 -7.68 0.79
N LEU A 72 18.82 -7.39 -0.22
CA LEU A 72 20.04 -8.12 -0.51
C LEU A 72 21.16 -7.11 -0.81
N GLY A 73 22.06 -6.90 0.15
CA GLY A 73 23.09 -5.88 0.05
C GLY A 73 22.50 -4.48 -0.05
N ALA A 74 22.86 -3.72 -1.10
CA ALA A 74 22.34 -2.38 -1.34
C ALA A 74 20.87 -2.35 -1.81
N PHE A 75 20.32 -3.48 -2.26
CA PHE A 75 18.93 -3.55 -2.72
C PHE A 75 18.00 -3.69 -1.53
N THR A 76 17.32 -2.60 -1.15
CA THR A 76 16.26 -2.61 -0.14
C THR A 76 14.93 -2.22 -0.77
N PRO A 77 13.79 -2.76 -0.28
CA PRO A 77 12.50 -2.34 -0.77
C PRO A 77 12.23 -0.88 -0.38
N ASN A 78 11.66 -0.12 -1.30
CA ASN A 78 11.33 1.30 -1.17
C ASN A 78 9.84 1.56 -0.89
N SER A 79 9.02 0.51 -0.94
CA SER A 79 7.58 0.61 -0.74
C SER A 79 7.04 -0.57 0.06
N LEU A 80 6.03 -0.31 0.87
CA LEU A 80 5.23 -1.30 1.58
C LEU A 80 3.82 -1.30 0.99
N LEU A 81 3.37 -2.47 0.52
CA LEU A 81 1.99 -2.70 0.12
C LEU A 81 1.25 -3.42 1.25
N SER A 82 0.12 -2.85 1.69
CA SER A 82 -0.74 -3.44 2.73
C SER A 82 -2.21 -3.28 2.35
N CYS A 83 -3.08 -4.11 2.93
CA CYS A 83 -4.52 -4.02 2.72
C CYS A 83 -5.18 -3.19 3.83
N TRP A 84 -6.21 -2.45 3.46
CA TRP A 84 -7.07 -1.73 4.39
C TRP A 84 -7.80 -2.73 5.30
N PRO A 85 -7.89 -2.47 6.62
CA PRO A 85 -8.59 -3.34 7.53
C PRO A 85 -10.06 -3.51 7.13
N SER A 86 -10.54 -4.75 7.14
CA SER A 86 -11.94 -5.06 6.81
C SER A 86 -12.93 -4.25 7.66
N GLU A 87 -14.15 -4.01 7.17
CA GLU A 87 -15.18 -3.28 7.90
C GLU A 87 -15.45 -3.88 9.29
N MET A 88 -15.35 -5.21 9.44
CA MET A 88 -15.48 -5.88 10.74
C MET A 88 -14.34 -5.49 11.70
N ALA A 89 -13.12 -5.32 11.18
CA ALA A 89 -11.96 -4.85 11.94
C ALA A 89 -11.99 -3.35 12.25
N LEU A 90 -12.89 -2.58 11.65
CA LEU A 90 -13.13 -1.18 12.00
C LEU A 90 -14.15 -0.99 13.13
N LYS A 91 -14.93 -2.03 13.44
CA LYS A 91 -15.87 -1.99 14.58
C LYS A 91 -15.12 -1.84 15.90
N ARG A 92 -15.75 -1.19 16.88
CA ARG A 92 -15.23 -0.99 18.24
C ARG A 92 -15.23 -2.30 19.04
N THR A 93 -14.43 -3.26 18.60
CA THR A 93 -14.16 -4.53 19.28
C THR A 93 -12.69 -4.56 19.71
N PRO A 94 -12.30 -5.39 20.70
CA PRO A 94 -10.89 -5.54 21.07
C PRO A 94 -9.99 -5.92 19.88
N ALA A 95 -10.49 -6.80 19.00
CA ALA A 95 -9.81 -7.18 17.77
C ALA A 95 -9.68 -6.01 16.78
N GLY A 96 -10.73 -5.19 16.63
CA GLY A 96 -10.71 -4.03 15.74
C GLY A 96 -9.83 -2.89 16.24
N THR A 97 -9.77 -2.66 17.56
CA THR A 97 -8.80 -1.71 18.14
C THR A 97 -7.37 -2.16 17.87
N LYS A 98 -7.08 -3.46 18.00
CA LYS A 98 -5.76 -4.01 17.66
C LYS A 98 -5.43 -3.85 16.17
N ALA A 99 -6.37 -4.13 15.27
CA ALA A 99 -6.15 -3.96 13.83
C ALA A 99 -5.84 -2.51 13.44
N ARG A 100 -6.58 -1.54 14.01
CA ARG A 100 -6.32 -0.11 13.81
C ARG A 100 -4.97 0.32 14.39
N SER A 101 -4.64 -0.14 15.59
CA SER A 101 -3.33 0.11 16.21
C SER A 101 -2.19 -0.43 15.33
N ASN A 102 -2.33 -1.66 14.81
CA ASN A 102 -1.33 -2.25 13.92
C ASN A 102 -1.17 -1.45 12.62
N LEU A 103 -2.26 -0.92 12.05
CA LEU A 103 -2.21 -0.07 10.86
C LEU A 103 -1.44 1.24 11.15
N LEU A 104 -1.77 1.92 12.24
CA LEU A 104 -1.08 3.15 12.65
C LEU A 104 0.40 2.91 12.93
N SER A 105 0.72 1.85 13.68
CA SER A 105 2.11 1.46 13.93
C SER A 105 2.84 1.11 12.63
N MET A 106 2.17 0.52 11.64
CA MET A 106 2.77 0.27 10.34
C MET A 106 3.14 1.56 9.63
N ILE A 107 2.23 2.54 9.60
CA ILE A 107 2.46 3.83 8.96
C ILE A 107 3.63 4.55 9.63
N GLN A 108 3.63 4.62 10.96
CA GLN A 108 4.70 5.24 11.75
C GLN A 108 6.07 4.59 11.49
N VAL A 109 6.12 3.25 11.45
CA VAL A 109 7.37 2.54 11.14
C VAL A 109 7.82 2.84 9.72
N CYS A 110 6.92 2.87 8.75
CA CYS A 110 7.28 3.17 7.36
C CYS A 110 7.78 4.60 7.18
N GLU A 111 7.21 5.56 7.89
CA GLU A 111 7.67 6.95 7.91
C GLU A 111 9.12 7.04 8.42
N VAL A 112 9.42 6.40 9.56
CA VAL A 112 10.78 6.36 10.13
C VAL A 112 11.80 5.73 9.17
N PHE A 113 11.39 4.74 8.37
CA PHE A 113 12.26 4.07 7.39
C PHE A 113 12.15 4.64 5.97
N GLU A 114 11.50 5.79 5.80
CA GLU A 114 11.31 6.49 4.52
C GLU A 114 10.75 5.57 3.41
N LYS A 115 9.74 4.76 3.77
CA LYS A 115 9.07 3.83 2.85
C LYS A 115 7.77 4.43 2.33
N LEU A 116 7.57 4.33 1.01
CA LEU A 116 6.27 4.62 0.41
C LEU A 116 5.24 3.59 0.87
N VAL A 117 4.16 4.03 1.52
CA VAL A 117 3.07 3.13 1.94
C VAL A 117 1.96 3.16 0.89
N ILE A 118 1.59 1.98 0.40
CA ILE A 118 0.44 1.78 -0.49
C ILE A 118 -0.59 0.99 0.29
N ILE A 119 -1.77 1.58 0.50
CA ILE A 119 -2.88 0.91 1.17
C ILE A 119 -3.96 0.59 0.16
N GLU A 120 -4.12 -0.69 -0.10
CA GLU A 120 -5.14 -1.23 -0.97
C GLU A 120 -6.49 -1.25 -0.23
N LYS A 121 -7.52 -0.60 -0.78
CA LYS A 121 -8.88 -0.62 -0.22
C LYS A 121 -9.88 -1.05 -1.28
N GLY A 122 -10.42 -2.25 -1.13
CA GLY A 122 -11.43 -2.80 -2.03
C GLY A 122 -12.01 -4.10 -1.48
N LYS A 123 -13.16 -4.52 -2.03
CA LYS A 123 -13.78 -5.81 -1.67
C LYS A 123 -13.29 -6.95 -2.57
N SER A 124 -12.91 -6.64 -3.80
CA SER A 124 -12.49 -7.61 -4.81
C SER A 124 -11.56 -6.96 -5.84
N TRP A 125 -10.57 -7.72 -6.29
CA TRP A 125 -9.66 -7.36 -7.39
C TRP A 125 -9.93 -8.25 -8.60
N PRO A 126 -9.72 -7.73 -9.82
CA PRO A 126 -9.87 -8.54 -11.03
C PRO A 126 -8.87 -9.70 -11.04
N LEU A 127 -9.28 -10.83 -11.63
CA LEU A 127 -8.38 -11.94 -11.87
C LEU A 127 -7.39 -11.59 -13.00
N PHE A 128 -6.23 -12.25 -13.02
CA PHE A 128 -5.16 -11.98 -14.01
C PHE A 128 -5.56 -12.25 -15.47
N ASN A 129 -6.58 -13.08 -15.69
CA ASN A 129 -7.12 -13.38 -17.02
C ASN A 129 -8.19 -12.38 -17.49
N GLU A 130 -8.68 -11.49 -16.62
CA GLU A 130 -9.67 -10.50 -16.99
C GLU A 130 -9.06 -9.36 -17.82
N ARG A 131 -9.92 -8.63 -18.53
CA ARG A 131 -9.56 -7.44 -19.30
C ARG A 131 -10.55 -6.34 -18.97
N LEU A 132 -10.13 -5.40 -18.13
CA LEU A 132 -10.94 -4.28 -17.73
C LEU A 132 -10.97 -3.21 -18.83
N HIS A 133 -12.16 -2.66 -19.03
CA HIS A 133 -12.43 -1.55 -19.93
C HIS A 133 -13.17 -0.51 -19.10
N GLY A 134 -12.58 0.68 -18.95
CA GLY A 134 -13.10 1.68 -18.03
C GLY A 134 -12.11 2.80 -17.81
N THR A 135 -12.12 3.37 -16.61
CA THR A 135 -11.25 4.49 -16.25
C THR A 135 -10.43 4.20 -15.00
N ILE A 136 -9.20 4.71 -14.97
CA ILE A 136 -8.35 4.79 -13.79
C ILE A 136 -8.31 6.26 -13.39
N ASP A 137 -8.96 6.58 -12.28
CA ASP A 137 -9.11 7.95 -11.80
C ASP A 137 -8.09 8.24 -10.71
N ILE A 138 -7.23 9.23 -10.96
CA ILE A 138 -6.23 9.71 -10.01
C ILE A 138 -6.78 10.98 -9.37
N TRP A 139 -6.84 11.00 -8.05
CA TRP A 139 -7.20 12.22 -7.32
C TRP A 139 -5.92 12.79 -6.71
N TRP A 140 -5.46 13.91 -7.25
CA TRP A 140 -4.26 14.58 -6.80
C TRP A 140 -4.63 15.76 -5.91
N THR A 141 -4.33 15.62 -4.63
CA THR A 141 -4.43 16.69 -3.62
C THR A 141 -3.09 17.40 -3.50
N PHE A 142 -3.12 18.70 -3.18
CA PHE A 142 -1.92 19.50 -2.96
C PHE A 142 -0.93 18.79 -2.02
N GLY A 143 0.37 18.86 -2.34
CA GLY A 143 1.46 18.25 -1.57
C GLY A 143 1.81 16.80 -1.92
N GLY A 144 0.97 16.08 -2.68
CA GLY A 144 1.35 14.77 -3.21
C GLY A 144 2.44 14.88 -4.28
N GLY A 145 3.60 14.26 -4.10
CA GLY A 145 4.64 14.23 -5.14
C GLY A 145 4.21 13.47 -6.41
N GLY A 146 4.98 13.59 -7.49
CA GLY A 146 4.70 12.95 -8.79
C GLY A 146 4.63 11.41 -8.81
N VAL A 147 4.87 10.74 -7.67
CA VAL A 147 4.77 9.28 -7.51
C VAL A 147 3.36 8.76 -7.82
N LEU A 148 2.31 9.55 -7.59
CA LEU A 148 0.93 9.16 -7.91
C LEU A 148 0.72 8.92 -9.42
N LEU A 149 1.42 9.66 -10.28
CA LEU A 149 1.29 9.53 -11.73
C LEU A 149 2.01 8.28 -12.28
N LEU A 150 2.95 7.73 -11.51
CA LEU A 150 3.66 6.50 -11.87
C LEU A 150 2.74 5.27 -11.82
N PHE A 151 1.80 5.21 -10.87
CA PHE A 151 0.98 4.02 -10.65
C PHE A 151 0.08 3.66 -11.84
N PRO A 152 -0.72 4.57 -12.42
CA PRO A 152 -1.53 4.26 -13.59
C PRO A 152 -0.68 3.90 -14.81
N PHE A 153 0.48 4.53 -14.96
CA PHE A 153 1.42 4.16 -16.01
C PHE A 153 1.88 2.71 -15.88
N LEU A 154 2.23 2.26 -14.66
CA LEU A 154 2.62 0.88 -14.40
C LEU A 154 1.43 -0.08 -14.55
N LEU A 155 0.25 0.28 -14.04
CA LEU A 155 -0.95 -0.56 -14.13
C LEU A 155 -1.36 -0.81 -15.58
N THR A 156 -1.37 0.22 -16.42
CA THR A 156 -1.75 0.11 -17.85
C THR A 156 -0.78 -0.73 -18.68
N LYS A 157 0.44 -1.03 -18.19
CA LYS A 157 1.31 -2.04 -18.81
C LYS A 157 0.83 -3.47 -18.60
N HIS A 158 0.06 -3.72 -17.54
CA HIS A 158 -0.48 -5.03 -17.27
C HIS A 158 -1.72 -5.28 -18.17
N PRO A 159 -1.86 -6.46 -18.81
CA PRO A 159 -2.96 -6.73 -19.73
C PRO A 159 -4.35 -6.53 -19.14
N VAL A 160 -4.53 -6.77 -17.83
CA VAL A 160 -5.82 -6.53 -17.15
C VAL A 160 -6.29 -5.08 -17.27
N TRP A 161 -5.39 -4.11 -17.20
CA TRP A 161 -5.72 -2.68 -17.15
C TRP A 161 -5.35 -1.94 -18.44
N SER A 162 -4.81 -2.62 -19.45
CA SER A 162 -4.34 -1.99 -20.68
C SER A 162 -5.47 -1.37 -21.53
N GLY A 163 -6.72 -1.76 -21.29
CA GLY A 163 -7.91 -1.19 -21.92
C GLY A 163 -8.50 0.02 -21.18
N CYS A 164 -7.94 0.41 -20.04
CA CYS A 164 -8.46 1.50 -19.23
C CYS A 164 -7.88 2.86 -19.66
N ARG A 165 -8.72 3.89 -19.65
CA ARG A 165 -8.29 5.29 -19.84
C ARG A 165 -7.91 5.91 -18.50
N THR A 166 -6.83 6.68 -18.45
CA THR A 166 -6.41 7.34 -17.20
C THR A 166 -6.89 8.78 -17.15
N ARG A 167 -7.46 9.19 -16.03
CA ARG A 167 -7.94 10.56 -15.78
C ARG A 167 -7.32 11.11 -14.51
N LEU A 168 -6.88 12.36 -14.55
CA LEU A 168 -6.31 13.08 -13.41
C LEU A 168 -7.28 14.16 -12.96
N PHE A 169 -7.70 14.07 -11.70
CA PHE A 169 -8.52 15.08 -11.03
C PHE A 169 -7.66 15.86 -10.05
N VAL A 170 -7.55 17.16 -10.27
CA VAL A 170 -6.85 18.10 -9.37
C VAL A 170 -7.87 19.00 -8.72
N LEU A 171 -7.76 19.16 -7.40
CA LEU A 171 -8.57 20.11 -6.64
C LEU A 171 -7.85 21.46 -6.62
N ALA A 172 -8.54 22.50 -7.09
CA ALA A 172 -8.06 23.88 -7.08
C ALA A 172 -8.83 24.71 -6.03
N GLY A 173 -8.12 25.64 -5.39
CA GLY A 173 -8.69 26.65 -4.51
C GLY A 173 -9.55 27.66 -5.27
N ALA A 174 -10.35 28.42 -4.53
CA ALA A 174 -11.24 29.43 -5.12
C ALA A 174 -10.49 30.58 -5.81
N ASP A 175 -9.28 30.88 -5.33
CA ASP A 175 -8.43 31.96 -5.83
C ASP A 175 -7.41 31.50 -6.89
N ASP A 176 -7.39 30.21 -7.23
CA ASP A 176 -6.43 29.65 -8.20
C ASP A 176 -6.79 29.99 -9.64
N ASP A 177 -5.78 30.29 -10.46
CA ASP A 177 -5.96 30.40 -11.93
C ASP A 177 -6.08 29.00 -12.55
N LEU A 178 -7.34 28.55 -12.70
CA LEU A 178 -7.68 27.26 -13.28
C LEU A 178 -7.14 27.08 -14.71
N VAL A 179 -7.03 28.17 -15.49
CA VAL A 179 -6.59 28.10 -16.88
C VAL A 179 -5.08 27.85 -16.93
N GLN A 180 -4.33 28.62 -16.14
CA GLN A 180 -2.88 28.46 -16.05
C GLN A 180 -2.52 27.09 -15.46
N MET A 181 -3.18 26.68 -14.37
CA MET A 181 -2.95 25.37 -13.75
C MET A 181 -3.22 24.22 -14.72
N LYS A 182 -4.31 24.30 -15.50
CA LYS A 182 -4.63 23.27 -16.49
C LYS A 182 -3.55 23.18 -17.55
N LYS A 183 -3.11 24.32 -18.07
CA LYS A 183 -2.05 24.39 -19.07
C LYS A 183 -0.75 23.78 -18.58
N GLU A 184 -0.35 24.08 -17.35
CA GLU A 184 0.87 23.53 -16.74
C GLU A 184 0.79 22.01 -16.57
N LEU A 185 -0.36 21.50 -16.12
CA LEU A 185 -0.59 20.06 -15.96
C LEU A 185 -0.64 19.33 -17.31
N ASP A 186 -1.30 19.91 -18.31
CA ASP A 186 -1.35 19.36 -19.67
C ASP A 186 0.07 19.31 -20.28
N MET A 187 0.87 20.37 -20.09
CA MET A 187 2.28 20.37 -20.49
C MET A 187 3.09 19.29 -19.76
N TYR A 188 2.93 19.18 -18.45
CA TYR A 188 3.62 18.16 -17.64
C TYR A 188 3.31 16.75 -18.14
N VAL A 189 2.03 16.41 -18.28
CA VAL A 189 1.57 15.09 -18.77
C VAL A 189 2.10 14.79 -20.17
N HIS A 190 2.12 15.81 -21.05
CA HIS A 190 2.66 15.70 -22.39
C HIS A 190 4.17 15.45 -22.40
N ASP A 191 4.96 16.20 -21.62
CA ASP A 191 6.41 16.10 -21.57
C ASP A 191 6.87 14.73 -21.06
N PHE A 192 6.15 14.17 -20.08
CA PHE A 192 6.38 12.81 -19.58
C PHE A 192 5.73 11.71 -20.42
N ARG A 193 5.06 12.05 -21.53
CA ARG A 193 4.39 11.12 -22.47
C ARG A 193 3.37 10.22 -21.78
N LEU A 194 2.65 10.79 -20.83
CA LEU A 194 1.61 10.09 -20.07
C LEU A 194 0.27 10.27 -20.80
N PRO A 195 -0.43 9.18 -21.20
CA PRO A 195 -1.73 9.28 -21.86
C PRO A 195 -2.85 9.50 -20.83
N ILE A 196 -2.86 10.68 -20.20
CA ILE A 196 -3.76 11.03 -19.09
C ILE A 196 -4.62 12.23 -19.46
N GLU A 197 -5.92 12.15 -19.21
CA GLU A 197 -6.87 13.27 -19.37
C GLU A 197 -6.92 14.12 -18.09
N VAL A 198 -6.64 15.42 -18.18
CA VAL A 198 -6.59 16.32 -17.01
C VAL A 198 -7.93 17.03 -16.79
N HIS A 199 -8.43 16.93 -15.56
CA HIS A 199 -9.63 17.59 -15.06
C HIS A 199 -9.32 18.39 -13.80
N ILE A 200 -9.62 19.69 -13.83
CA ILE A 200 -9.54 20.55 -12.64
C ILE A 200 -10.94 20.71 -12.06
N LYS A 201 -11.06 20.51 -10.76
CA LYS A 201 -12.29 20.71 -10.00
C LYS A 201 -12.06 21.79 -8.95
N VAL A 202 -12.97 22.76 -8.91
CA VAL A 202 -12.98 23.78 -7.87
C VAL A 202 -13.50 23.15 -6.58
N ASN A 203 -12.84 23.43 -5.46
CA ASN A 203 -13.31 22.99 -4.16
C ASN A 203 -14.62 23.69 -3.80
N ASP A 204 -15.72 22.93 -3.72
CA ASP A 204 -16.89 23.39 -2.96
C ASP A 204 -16.56 23.32 -1.45
N GLU A 205 -17.16 24.21 -0.65
CA GLU A 205 -16.90 24.49 0.78
C GLU A 205 -16.70 23.23 1.67
N ILE A 206 -17.30 22.10 1.30
CA ILE A 206 -17.24 20.82 2.02
C ILE A 206 -15.83 20.22 2.02
N VAL A 207 -15.09 20.33 0.91
CA VAL A 207 -13.74 19.76 0.80
C VAL A 207 -12.70 20.70 1.40
N ALA A 208 -12.93 22.02 1.32
CA ALA A 208 -12.13 23.01 2.04
C ALA A 208 -12.17 22.78 3.56
N ALA A 209 -13.35 22.47 4.12
CA ALA A 209 -13.48 22.12 5.54
C ALA A 209 -12.74 20.83 5.93
N ALA A 210 -12.71 19.83 5.04
CA ALA A 210 -11.98 18.57 5.26
C ALA A 210 -10.47 18.70 5.08
N MET A 211 -9.99 19.64 4.26
CA MET A 211 -8.56 19.92 4.06
C MET A 211 -8.00 20.86 5.12
N ALA A 212 -8.76 21.88 5.54
CA ALA A 212 -8.38 22.77 6.65
C ALA A 212 -8.19 22.00 7.97
N SER A 213 -8.97 20.94 8.19
CA SER A 213 -8.81 20.05 9.35
C SER A 213 -7.62 19.08 9.25
N VAL A 214 -6.92 19.02 8.12
CA VAL A 214 -5.64 18.30 7.95
C VAL A 214 -4.44 19.25 8.09
N GLU A 215 -4.61 20.54 7.79
CA GLU A 215 -3.56 21.56 7.95
C GLU A 215 -3.47 22.14 9.37
N GLU A 216 -4.53 22.05 10.19
CA GLU A 216 -4.50 22.44 11.61
C GLU A 216 -3.96 21.32 12.52
N GLU A 217 -2.65 21.03 12.47
CA GLU A 217 -1.92 20.53 13.64
C GLU A 217 -0.75 21.51 13.95
N PRO A 218 -0.77 22.21 15.11
CA PRO A 218 0.33 23.09 15.50
C PRO A 218 1.50 22.31 16.08
N GLU A 219 2.70 22.90 15.92
CA GLU A 219 4.02 22.49 16.44
C GLU A 219 4.05 22.01 17.90
#